data_AF-A0ABD2JJW3-F1
#
_entry.id   AF-A0ABD2JJW3-F1
#
_cell.length_a   1.000
_cell.length_b   1.000
_cell.length_c   1.000
_cell.angle_alpha   90.00
_cell.angle_beta   90.00
_cell.angle_gamma   90.00
#
_symmetry.space_group_name_H-M   'P 1'
#
loop_
_entity.id
_entity.type
_entity.pdbx_description
1 polymer ?
#
loop_
_entity_poly.entity_id
_entity_poly.type
_entity_poly.pdbx_seq_one_letter_code
_entity_poly.pdbx_strand_id
1 'polypeptide(L)'
;MRSPLRQHLSHASQLAPSAEPPAAAAPAALLKSDAVLPLIDPFRRAYAPFAVEFLASLVFTLFTDLLSVLLIPLSSTDHSPAFLLQHIALFEGALTLALICAFRPFGTVHFNPAVTLASLLTLNLPLLLGFALLFAQFFGSFFGALLFHSSISSSAFIDASLQLGTLRTMTENFEQFDQQNVPRSPVDDFSETDTNGRISPFSNRLQVFISECLCSLLIVLAHLFCDLSNSAVLCRHFSVLPQALSVASTRVIN
;
A
#
# COMPACT_ATOMS: atom_id res chain seq x y z
N MET A 1 -4.04 -6.10 -51.14
CA MET A 1 -4.61 -7.46 -51.16
C MET A 1 -5.74 -7.51 -50.15
N ARG A 2 -6.97 -7.70 -50.64
CA ARG A 2 -8.21 -7.79 -49.86
C ARG A 2 -8.43 -9.26 -49.47
N SER A 3 -8.84 -9.52 -48.23
CA SER A 3 -9.43 -10.78 -47.79
C SER A 3 -10.72 -10.48 -47.00
N PRO A 4 -11.87 -11.08 -47.34
CA PRO A 4 -13.19 -10.70 -46.84
C PRO A 4 -13.80 -11.70 -45.83
N LEU A 5 -14.88 -11.26 -45.18
CA LEU A 5 -16.09 -12.04 -44.83
C LEU A 5 -15.96 -13.31 -43.96
N ARG A 6 -16.47 -13.23 -42.72
CA ARG A 6 -17.26 -14.31 -42.11
C ARG A 6 -18.47 -13.75 -41.36
N GLN A 7 -19.57 -13.62 -42.11
CA GLN A 7 -20.93 -13.78 -41.60
C GLN A 7 -21.16 -15.27 -41.31
N HIS A 8 -21.90 -15.58 -40.24
CA HIS A 8 -22.62 -16.84 -39.91
C HIS A 8 -22.67 -16.88 -38.36
N LEU A 9 -23.77 -17.14 -37.65
CA LEU A 9 -25.10 -17.62 -37.99
C LEU A 9 -25.99 -17.27 -36.80
N SER A 10 -27.09 -16.60 -37.09
CA SER A 10 -28.31 -16.55 -36.30
C SER A 10 -28.91 -17.94 -36.18
N HIS A 11 -29.11 -18.45 -34.96
CA HIS A 11 -30.15 -19.43 -34.70
C HIS A 11 -30.92 -19.04 -33.43
N ALA A 12 -32.11 -18.52 -33.69
CA ALA A 12 -33.22 -18.50 -32.77
C ALA A 12 -33.59 -19.95 -32.39
N SER A 13 -33.85 -20.19 -31.12
CA SER A 13 -34.71 -21.29 -30.69
C SER A 13 -35.75 -20.74 -29.73
N GLN A 14 -36.98 -20.77 -30.22
CA GLN A 14 -38.23 -20.35 -29.62
C GLN A 14 -38.71 -21.35 -28.56
N LEU A 15 -39.12 -20.80 -27.41
CA LEU A 15 -40.42 -20.99 -26.74
C LEU A 15 -41.03 -22.41 -26.66
N ALA A 16 -41.28 -22.86 -25.42
CA ALA A 16 -42.62 -23.27 -25.00
C ALA A 16 -42.78 -23.23 -23.45
N PRO A 17 -43.99 -22.89 -22.94
CA PRO A 17 -44.32 -22.74 -21.53
C PRO A 17 -44.86 -24.04 -20.92
N SER A 18 -44.67 -24.26 -19.61
CA SER A 18 -45.41 -25.32 -18.90
C SER A 18 -45.67 -24.96 -17.43
N ALA A 19 -46.92 -24.59 -17.19
CA ALA A 19 -47.79 -24.87 -16.03
C ALA A 19 -47.20 -25.04 -14.61
N GLU A 20 -47.54 -24.08 -13.73
CA GLU A 20 -47.96 -24.31 -12.33
C GLU A 20 -49.20 -25.24 -12.27
N PRO A 21 -49.52 -26.00 -11.19
CA PRO A 21 -49.62 -25.53 -9.78
C PRO A 21 -49.35 -26.69 -8.74
N PRO A 22 -49.81 -26.71 -7.46
CA PRO A 22 -50.33 -25.70 -6.54
C PRO A 22 -49.59 -25.61 -5.17
N ALA A 23 -49.95 -24.55 -4.44
CA ALA A 23 -49.66 -24.23 -3.06
C ALA A 23 -49.63 -25.41 -2.05
N ALA A 24 -48.53 -25.49 -1.31
CA ALA A 24 -48.50 -26.06 0.04
C ALA A 24 -47.79 -25.07 0.96
N ALA A 25 -48.58 -24.51 1.87
CA ALA A 25 -48.17 -23.58 2.90
C ALA A 25 -47.02 -24.14 3.75
N ALA A 26 -45.92 -23.39 3.84
CA ALA A 26 -44.93 -23.54 4.89
C ALA A 26 -44.69 -22.17 5.56
N PRO A 27 -44.60 -22.15 6.90
CA PRO A 27 -45.10 -21.05 7.71
C PRO A 27 -44.17 -19.85 7.78
N ALA A 28 -44.79 -18.71 8.02
CA ALA A 28 -44.23 -17.40 8.29
C ALA A 28 -43.26 -17.38 9.49
N ALA A 29 -42.04 -17.87 9.30
CA ALA A 29 -40.94 -17.78 10.26
C ALA A 29 -39.67 -17.17 9.65
N LEU A 30 -39.76 -16.48 8.51
CA LEU A 30 -38.71 -15.58 8.03
C LEU A 30 -38.88 -14.22 8.71
N LEU A 31 -38.72 -14.23 10.04
CA LEU A 31 -38.57 -13.03 10.84
C LEU A 31 -37.34 -12.30 10.31
N LYS A 32 -37.62 -11.28 9.49
CA LYS A 32 -36.73 -10.24 8.98
C LYS A 32 -35.79 -9.75 10.10
N SER A 33 -34.67 -10.44 10.30
CA SER A 33 -33.53 -9.92 11.05
C SER A 33 -32.71 -8.91 10.23
N ASP A 34 -33.13 -8.62 9.00
CA ASP A 34 -32.44 -7.71 8.09
C ASP A 34 -32.70 -6.22 8.40
N ALA A 35 -33.61 -5.91 9.33
CA ALA A 35 -34.01 -4.53 9.63
C ALA A 35 -33.27 -3.89 10.81
N VAL A 36 -32.45 -4.64 11.58
CA VAL A 36 -31.77 -4.13 12.79
C VAL A 36 -30.32 -3.71 12.53
N LEU A 37 -29.76 -4.02 11.35
CA LEU A 37 -28.37 -3.68 11.00
C LEU A 37 -28.10 -2.35 10.24
N PRO A 38 -29.04 -1.43 9.94
CA PRO A 38 -28.69 -0.22 9.19
C PRO A 38 -28.12 0.93 10.03
N LEU A 39 -28.18 0.88 11.38
CA LEU A 39 -27.79 2.01 12.24
C LEU A 39 -26.34 1.94 12.77
N ILE A 40 -25.71 0.76 12.78
CA ILE A 40 -24.30 0.59 13.20
C ILE A 40 -23.33 0.97 12.07
N ASP A 41 -23.82 0.96 10.83
CA ASP A 41 -23.03 1.15 9.62
C ASP A 41 -22.41 2.55 9.40
N PRO A 42 -23.04 3.70 9.73
CA PRO A 42 -22.44 5.01 9.46
C PRO A 42 -21.25 5.31 10.38
N PHE A 43 -21.33 4.94 11.67
CA PHE A 43 -20.22 5.08 12.61
C PHE A 43 -19.04 4.21 12.18
N ARG A 44 -19.30 2.94 11.86
CA ARG A 44 -18.26 2.03 11.39
C ARG A 44 -17.58 2.56 10.13
N ARG A 45 -18.33 3.09 9.16
CA ARG A 45 -17.76 3.68 7.93
C ARG A 45 -16.97 4.97 8.19
N ALA A 46 -17.34 5.75 9.19
CA ALA A 46 -16.64 7.01 9.51
C ALA A 46 -15.30 6.77 10.22
N TYR A 47 -15.26 5.86 11.20
CA TYR A 47 -14.07 5.66 12.05
C TYR A 47 -13.16 4.52 11.59
N ALA A 48 -13.66 3.55 10.81
CA ALA A 48 -12.84 2.41 10.38
C ALA A 48 -11.60 2.82 9.58
N PRO A 49 -11.63 3.77 8.62
CA PRO A 49 -10.43 4.17 7.89
C PRO A 49 -9.35 4.72 8.83
N PHE A 50 -9.74 5.54 9.81
CA PHE A 50 -8.80 6.07 10.80
C PHE A 50 -8.16 4.96 11.64
N ALA A 51 -8.97 4.05 12.17
CA ALA A 51 -8.49 2.94 12.98
C ALA A 51 -7.57 1.99 12.18
N VAL A 52 -7.91 1.74 10.91
CA VAL A 52 -7.12 0.93 9.99
C VAL A 52 -5.76 1.55 9.73
N GLU A 53 -5.71 2.84 9.38
CA GLU A 53 -4.47 3.56 9.12
C GLU A 53 -3.57 3.60 10.37
N PHE A 54 -4.17 3.86 11.53
CA PHE A 54 -3.46 3.81 12.81
C PHE A 54 -2.86 2.42 13.10
N LEU A 55 -3.67 1.36 13.02
CA LEU A 55 -3.24 0.01 13.33
C LEU A 55 -2.22 -0.51 12.32
N ALA A 56 -2.42 -0.25 11.03
CA ALA A 56 -1.49 -0.66 9.99
C ALA A 56 -0.14 0.02 10.16
N SER A 57 -0.07 1.34 10.41
CA SER A 57 1.18 2.05 10.69
C SER A 57 1.84 1.59 12.00
N LEU A 58 1.06 1.33 13.05
CA LEU A 58 1.57 0.79 14.32
C LEU A 58 2.23 -0.57 14.13
N VAL A 59 1.52 -1.49 13.48
CA VAL A 59 2.01 -2.85 13.23
C VAL A 59 3.22 -2.81 12.30
N PHE A 60 3.16 -2.02 11.22
CA PHE A 60 4.27 -1.86 10.30
C PHE A 60 5.53 -1.43 11.04
N THR A 61 5.50 -0.30 11.76
CA THR A 61 6.65 0.22 12.49
C THR A 61 7.16 -0.75 13.55
N LEU A 62 6.28 -1.35 14.35
CA LEU A 62 6.67 -2.30 15.40
C LEU A 62 7.45 -3.49 14.82
N PHE A 63 6.98 -4.07 13.71
CA PHE A 63 7.60 -5.24 13.12
C PHE A 63 8.87 -4.92 12.32
N THR A 64 8.94 -3.76 11.64
CA THR A 64 10.18 -3.32 10.98
C THR A 64 11.30 -3.03 11.98
N ASP A 65 10.97 -2.40 13.11
CA ASP A 65 11.93 -2.12 14.18
C ASP A 65 12.39 -3.42 14.84
N LEU A 66 11.47 -4.35 15.09
CA LEU A 66 11.80 -5.68 15.62
C LEU A 66 12.72 -6.45 14.67
N LEU A 67 12.44 -6.44 13.37
CA LEU A 67 13.31 -7.07 12.39
C LEU A 67 14.72 -6.47 12.42
N SER A 68 14.81 -5.13 12.50
CA SER A 68 16.09 -4.44 12.54
C SER A 68 16.98 -4.95 13.68
N VAL A 69 16.38 -5.22 14.85
CA VAL A 69 17.10 -5.83 15.99
C VAL A 69 17.47 -7.29 15.73
N LEU A 70 16.56 -8.07 15.14
CA LEU A 70 16.81 -9.48 14.85
C LEU A 70 17.93 -9.68 13.80
N LEU A 71 18.17 -8.70 12.94
CA LEU A 71 19.22 -8.75 11.91
C LEU A 71 20.60 -8.28 12.41
N ILE A 72 20.71 -7.67 13.60
CA ILE A 72 21.98 -7.26 14.23
C ILE A 72 23.03 -8.39 14.22
N PRO A 73 22.75 -9.61 14.71
CA PRO A 73 23.76 -10.66 14.77
C PRO A 73 24.25 -11.05 13.37
N LEU A 74 23.38 -10.98 12.36
CA LEU A 74 23.71 -11.28 10.97
C LEU A 74 24.56 -10.19 10.30
N SER A 75 24.59 -8.98 10.85
CA SER A 75 25.50 -7.93 10.40
C SER A 75 26.93 -8.12 10.91
N SER A 76 27.10 -8.91 11.97
CA SER A 76 28.40 -9.18 12.60
C SER A 76 29.12 -10.40 12.03
N THR A 77 28.42 -11.26 11.32
CA THR A 77 29.03 -12.31 10.49
C THR A 77 29.48 -11.70 9.15
N ASP A 78 30.51 -12.27 8.50
CA ASP A 78 31.15 -11.78 7.25
C ASP A 78 30.21 -11.75 6.01
N HIS A 79 28.92 -11.52 6.19
CA HIS A 79 27.95 -11.31 5.13
C HIS A 79 28.12 -9.93 4.51
N SER A 80 27.92 -9.86 3.19
CA SER A 80 27.96 -8.58 2.48
C SER A 80 26.77 -7.69 2.91
N PRO A 81 26.94 -6.36 2.94
CA PRO A 81 25.85 -5.44 3.27
C PRO A 81 24.64 -5.63 2.33
N ALA A 82 24.89 -5.97 1.07
CA ALA A 82 23.85 -6.27 0.09
C ALA A 82 22.92 -7.42 0.54
N PHE A 83 23.46 -8.44 1.21
CA PHE A 83 22.66 -9.54 1.74
C PHE A 83 21.66 -9.06 2.78
N LEU A 84 22.09 -8.21 3.72
CA LEU A 84 21.23 -7.67 4.78
C LEU A 84 20.12 -6.76 4.21
N LEU A 85 20.50 -5.85 3.29
CA LEU A 85 19.57 -4.96 2.59
C LEU A 85 18.48 -5.75 1.85
N GLN A 86 18.84 -6.85 1.19
CA GLN A 86 17.88 -7.69 0.49
C GLN A 86 16.83 -8.31 1.43
N HIS A 87 17.23 -8.73 2.63
CA HIS A 87 16.32 -9.33 3.60
C HIS A 87 15.37 -8.29 4.20
N ILE A 88 15.86 -7.09 4.50
CA ILE A 88 15.04 -5.96 4.96
C ILE A 88 13.99 -5.63 3.90
N ALA A 89 14.41 -5.42 2.65
CA ALA A 89 13.52 -5.07 1.55
C ALA A 89 12.45 -6.14 1.29
N LEU A 90 12.82 -7.43 1.33
CA LEU A 90 11.87 -8.53 1.16
C LEU A 90 10.85 -8.59 2.29
N PHE A 91 11.29 -8.40 3.54
CA PHE A 91 10.39 -8.40 4.68
C PHE A 91 9.44 -7.20 4.66
N GLU A 92 9.95 -6.00 4.43
CA GLU A 92 9.12 -4.79 4.35
C GLU A 92 8.07 -4.91 3.23
N GLY A 93 8.47 -5.42 2.06
CA GLY A 93 7.55 -5.69 0.96
C GLY A 93 6.48 -6.73 1.31
N ALA A 94 6.88 -7.84 1.94
CA ALA A 94 5.95 -8.89 2.36
C ALA A 94 4.98 -8.40 3.45
N LEU A 95 5.47 -7.64 4.43
CA LEU A 95 4.67 -7.05 5.51
C LEU A 95 3.69 -6.02 4.96
N THR A 96 4.14 -5.14 4.07
CA THR A 96 3.30 -4.18 3.35
C THR A 96 2.15 -4.89 2.65
N LEU A 97 2.44 -5.95 1.88
CA LEU A 97 1.42 -6.73 1.18
C LEU A 97 0.44 -7.41 2.16
N ALA A 98 0.95 -8.00 3.24
CA ALA A 98 0.13 -8.65 4.26
C ALA A 98 -0.83 -7.67 4.93
N LEU A 99 -0.36 -6.47 5.29
CA LEU A 99 -1.18 -5.43 5.90
C LEU A 99 -2.26 -4.93 4.93
N ILE A 100 -1.91 -4.69 3.66
CA ILE A 100 -2.90 -4.34 2.63
C ILE A 100 -3.97 -5.42 2.55
N CYS A 101 -3.60 -6.68 2.40
CA CYS A 101 -4.56 -7.79 2.31
C CYS A 101 -5.45 -7.92 3.56
N ALA A 102 -4.87 -7.74 4.76
CA ALA A 102 -5.59 -7.87 6.01
C ALA A 102 -6.58 -6.71 6.25
N PHE A 103 -6.18 -5.48 5.93
CA PHE A 103 -6.95 -4.29 6.29
C PHE A 103 -7.85 -3.74 5.17
N ARG A 104 -7.61 -4.13 3.91
CA ARG A 104 -8.37 -3.65 2.74
C ARG A 104 -9.89 -3.84 2.84
N PRO A 105 -10.43 -4.90 3.46
CA PRO A 105 -11.88 -5.03 3.66
C PRO A 105 -12.51 -3.95 4.56
N PHE A 106 -11.70 -3.23 5.35
CA PHE A 106 -12.17 -2.31 6.38
C PHE A 106 -12.02 -0.82 6.01
N GLY A 107 -11.28 -0.48 4.97
CA GLY A 107 -11.07 0.91 4.56
C GLY A 107 -9.95 1.09 3.55
N THR A 108 -9.50 2.34 3.39
CA THR A 108 -8.25 2.65 2.71
C THR A 108 -7.08 2.14 3.54
N VAL A 109 -6.07 1.60 2.88
CA VAL A 109 -4.86 1.07 3.52
C VAL A 109 -3.66 1.70 2.84
N HIS A 110 -3.43 2.97 3.15
CA HIS A 110 -2.24 3.68 2.70
C HIS A 110 -1.06 3.40 3.63
N PHE A 111 -1.29 3.52 4.95
CA PHE A 111 -0.35 3.46 6.09
C PHE A 111 0.99 4.17 5.86
N ASN A 112 1.01 5.08 4.89
CA ASN A 112 2.15 5.78 4.35
C ASN A 112 1.71 7.22 4.03
N PRO A 113 2.35 8.22 4.65
CA PRO A 113 2.02 9.63 4.43
C PRO A 113 2.16 10.08 2.97
N ALA A 114 3.17 9.58 2.24
CA ALA A 114 3.39 9.94 0.84
C ALA A 114 2.27 9.43 -0.07
N VAL A 115 1.80 8.19 0.16
CA VAL A 115 0.66 7.61 -0.57
C VAL A 115 -0.63 8.41 -0.27
N THR A 116 -0.85 8.75 1.00
CA THR A 116 -2.01 9.56 1.41
C THR A 116 -1.98 10.96 0.79
N LEU A 117 -0.81 11.60 0.78
CA LEU A 117 -0.62 12.91 0.18
C LEU A 117 -0.82 12.87 -1.34
N ALA A 118 -0.34 11.83 -2.02
CA ALA A 118 -0.60 11.64 -3.43
C ALA A 118 -2.10 11.52 -3.71
N SER A 119 -2.83 10.70 -2.94
CA SER A 119 -4.29 10.56 -3.06
C SER A 119 -5.05 11.87 -2.80
N LEU A 120 -4.53 12.74 -1.91
CA LEU A 120 -5.04 14.09 -1.69
C LEU A 120 -4.81 14.99 -2.92
N LEU A 121 -3.59 14.97 -3.47
CA LEU A 121 -3.21 15.80 -4.61
C LEU A 121 -3.93 15.41 -5.90
N THR A 122 -4.27 14.12 -6.06
CA THR A 122 -5.07 13.64 -7.20
C THR A 122 -6.58 13.78 -6.99
N LEU A 123 -7.02 14.42 -5.89
CA LEU A 123 -8.43 14.59 -5.52
C LEU A 123 -9.23 13.28 -5.35
N ASN A 124 -8.53 12.16 -5.14
CA ASN A 124 -9.15 10.86 -4.88
C ASN A 124 -9.57 10.69 -3.42
N LEU A 125 -9.14 11.58 -2.53
CA LEU A 125 -9.42 11.55 -1.10
C LEU A 125 -9.92 12.92 -0.61
N PRO A 126 -11.04 13.00 0.14
CA PRO A 126 -11.48 14.25 0.74
C PRO A 126 -10.42 14.84 1.67
N LEU A 127 -10.19 16.15 1.58
CA LEU A 127 -9.09 16.83 2.26
C LEU A 127 -9.09 16.63 3.79
N LEU A 128 -10.25 16.79 4.43
CA LEU A 128 -10.39 16.57 5.88
C LEU A 128 -10.10 15.11 6.27
N LEU A 129 -10.55 14.14 5.47
CA LEU A 129 -10.29 12.74 5.72
C LEU A 129 -8.80 12.44 5.57
N GLY A 130 -8.13 12.91 4.51
CA GLY A 130 -6.71 12.68 4.32
C GLY A 130 -5.85 13.24 5.44
N PHE A 131 -6.15 14.43 5.98
CA PHE A 131 -5.46 14.94 7.17
C PHE A 131 -5.69 14.07 8.41
N ALA A 132 -6.90 13.56 8.60
CA ALA A 132 -7.18 12.62 9.69
C ALA A 132 -6.38 11.31 9.52
N LEU A 133 -6.24 10.79 8.29
CA LEU A 133 -5.43 9.59 8.04
C LEU A 133 -3.94 9.85 8.27
N LEU A 134 -3.40 10.99 7.85
CA LEU A 134 -2.01 11.37 8.13
C LEU A 134 -1.73 11.42 9.64
N PHE A 135 -2.68 11.97 10.41
CA PHE A 135 -2.58 11.96 11.87
C PHE A 135 -2.64 10.53 12.42
N ALA A 136 -3.57 9.69 11.94
CA ALA A 136 -3.66 8.29 12.34
C ALA A 136 -2.34 7.54 12.12
N GLN A 137 -1.74 7.71 10.94
CA GLN A 137 -0.48 7.08 10.56
C GLN A 137 0.67 7.52 11.46
N PHE A 138 0.80 8.83 11.70
CA PHE A 138 1.83 9.39 12.56
C PHE A 138 1.74 8.84 13.99
N PHE A 139 0.53 8.84 14.57
CA PHE A 139 0.32 8.31 15.91
C PHE A 139 0.50 6.79 15.95
N GLY A 140 0.04 6.07 14.92
CA GLY A 140 0.25 4.64 14.79
C GLY A 140 1.73 4.29 14.85
N SER A 141 2.54 4.89 13.97
CA SER A 141 3.99 4.69 13.96
C SER A 141 4.66 5.13 15.27
N PHE A 142 4.24 6.26 15.85
CA PHE A 142 4.76 6.72 17.14
C PHE A 142 4.53 5.69 18.26
N PHE A 143 3.30 5.17 18.39
CA PHE A 143 3.01 4.13 19.38
C PHE A 143 3.66 2.80 19.04
N GLY A 144 3.82 2.45 17.76
CA GLY A 144 4.58 1.29 17.32
C GLY A 144 6.02 1.34 17.80
N ALA A 145 6.69 2.47 17.61
CA ALA A 145 8.06 2.71 18.09
C ALA A 145 8.16 2.70 19.63
N LEU A 146 7.17 3.28 20.33
CA LEU A 146 7.11 3.21 21.81
C LEU A 146 6.94 1.78 22.32
N LEU A 147 6.03 1.01 21.70
CA LEU A 147 5.80 -0.40 22.06
C LEU A 147 7.05 -1.22 21.81
N PHE A 148 7.71 -1.03 20.67
CA PHE A 148 9.01 -1.63 20.38
C PHE A 148 10.02 -1.29 21.48
N HIS A 149 10.24 -0.01 21.77
CA HIS A 149 11.19 0.43 22.79
C HIS A 149 10.89 -0.14 24.18
N SER A 150 9.60 -0.27 24.54
CA SER A 150 9.19 -0.88 25.81
C SER A 150 9.37 -2.39 25.87
N SER A 151 9.43 -3.05 24.70
CA SER A 151 9.50 -4.51 24.58
C SER A 151 10.93 -5.04 24.53
N ILE A 152 11.92 -4.18 24.24
CA ILE A 152 13.32 -4.62 24.13
C ILE A 152 14.16 -4.19 25.33
N SER A 153 15.15 -4.99 25.69
CA SER A 153 16.16 -4.60 26.67
C SER A 153 16.94 -3.37 26.19
N SER A 154 17.20 -2.41 27.08
CA SER A 154 17.99 -1.21 26.76
C SER A 154 19.36 -1.53 26.14
N SER A 155 19.96 -2.68 26.48
CA SER A 155 21.22 -3.13 25.87
C SER A 155 21.06 -3.46 24.38
N ALA A 156 20.00 -4.18 24.02
CA ALA A 156 19.73 -4.55 22.63
C ALA A 156 19.41 -3.31 21.77
N PHE A 157 18.78 -2.29 22.35
CA PHE A 157 18.50 -1.03 21.67
C PHE A 157 19.77 -0.23 21.33
N ILE A 158 20.69 -0.15 22.30
CA ILE A 158 21.96 0.56 22.11
C ILE A 158 22.79 -0.13 21.04
N ASP A 159 22.89 -1.47 21.10
CA ASP A 159 23.62 -2.25 20.11
C ASP A 159 22.99 -2.11 18.71
N ALA A 160 21.66 -2.12 18.61
CA ALA A 160 20.93 -1.87 17.36
C ALA A 160 21.27 -0.52 16.76
N SER A 161 21.19 0.52 17.58
CA SER A 161 21.40 1.91 17.15
C SER A 161 22.84 2.13 16.69
N LEU A 162 23.79 1.53 17.40
CA LEU A 162 25.22 1.65 17.10
C LEU A 162 25.58 0.87 15.83
N GLN A 163 25.01 -0.31 15.61
CA GLN A 163 25.19 -1.06 14.38
C GLN A 163 24.49 -0.43 13.18
N LEU A 164 23.29 0.13 13.34
CA LEU A 164 22.64 0.90 12.27
C LEU A 164 23.48 2.11 11.85
N GLY A 165 24.04 2.82 12.83
CA GLY A 165 24.99 3.91 12.57
C GLY A 165 26.23 3.42 11.82
N THR A 166 26.74 2.25 12.18
CA THR A 166 27.90 1.63 11.52
C THR A 166 27.56 1.18 10.10
N LEU A 167 26.44 0.51 9.87
CA LEU A 167 25.96 0.13 8.53
C LEU A 167 25.76 1.35 7.65
N ARG A 168 25.20 2.44 8.18
CA ARG A 168 25.07 3.71 7.46
C ARG A 168 26.44 4.21 7.00
N THR A 169 27.43 4.24 7.89
CA THR A 169 28.79 4.65 7.51
C THR A 169 29.46 3.68 6.54
N MET A 170 29.19 2.37 6.63
CA MET A 170 29.72 1.39 5.70
C MET A 170 29.11 1.56 4.30
N THR A 171 27.81 1.79 4.18
CA THR A 171 27.15 2.07 2.90
C THR A 171 27.70 3.36 2.27
N GLU A 172 27.86 4.42 3.06
CA GLU A 172 28.47 5.68 2.60
C GLU A 172 29.91 5.45 2.09
N ASN A 173 30.69 4.61 2.77
CA ASN A 173 32.05 4.26 2.34
C ASN A 173 32.07 3.34 1.10
N PHE A 174 31.09 2.44 0.96
CA PHE A 174 30.99 1.54 -0.18
C PHE A 174 30.64 2.30 -1.46
N GLU A 175 29.71 3.26 -1.38
CA GLU A 175 29.41 4.17 -2.49
C GLU A 175 30.64 4.98 -2.90
N GLN A 176 31.44 5.45 -1.94
CA GLN A 176 32.70 6.15 -2.24
C GLN A 176 33.76 5.24 -2.88
N PHE A 177 33.86 3.98 -2.44
CA PHE A 177 34.83 3.03 -2.99
C PHE A 177 34.48 2.62 -4.43
N ASP A 178 33.20 2.47 -4.74
CA ASP A 178 32.73 2.17 -6.09
C ASP A 178 32.98 3.37 -7.02
N GLN A 179 32.73 4.59 -6.55
CA GLN A 179 33.05 5.82 -7.29
C GLN A 179 34.57 6.05 -7.53
N GLN A 180 35.45 5.46 -6.72
CA GLN A 180 36.90 5.54 -6.91
C GLN A 180 37.45 4.51 -7.91
N ASN A 181 36.77 3.39 -8.12
CA ASN A 181 37.26 2.30 -8.98
C ASN A 181 36.63 2.27 -10.39
N VAL A 182 35.62 3.10 -10.66
CA VAL A 182 35.13 3.31 -12.03
C VAL A 182 36.12 4.24 -12.77
N PRO A 183 36.74 3.80 -13.89
CA PRO A 183 37.61 4.67 -14.68
C PRO A 183 36.80 5.86 -15.17
N ARG A 184 37.06 7.03 -14.58
CA ARG A 184 36.37 8.28 -14.91
C ARG A 184 36.50 8.55 -16.39
N SER A 185 35.37 8.59 -17.08
CA SER A 185 35.30 9.11 -18.44
C SER A 185 35.75 10.59 -18.40
N PRO A 186 36.62 11.04 -19.31
CA PRO A 186 37.20 12.39 -19.30
C PRO A 186 36.20 13.52 -19.63
N VAL A 187 34.89 13.28 -19.50
CA VAL A 187 33.82 14.20 -19.92
C VAL A 187 33.09 14.86 -18.74
N ASP A 188 33.27 14.37 -17.50
CA ASP A 188 32.52 14.85 -16.33
C ASP A 188 33.33 15.82 -15.42
N ASP A 189 33.94 16.84 -16.01
CA ASP A 189 34.78 17.83 -15.31
C ASP A 189 33.98 18.99 -14.68
N PHE A 190 32.69 18.79 -14.38
CA PHE A 190 31.83 19.76 -13.70
C PHE A 190 31.61 19.46 -12.21
N SER A 191 32.27 18.44 -11.66
CA SER A 191 32.23 18.19 -10.22
C SER A 191 33.21 19.14 -9.52
N GLU A 192 32.65 20.19 -8.91
CA GLU A 192 33.30 21.14 -8.00
C GLU A 192 33.92 20.37 -6.82
N THR A 193 35.09 19.80 -7.07
CA THR A 193 35.91 19.12 -6.09
C THR A 193 36.68 20.20 -5.36
N ASP A 194 36.48 20.29 -4.03
CA ASP A 194 37.34 21.13 -3.22
C ASP A 194 38.80 20.71 -3.45
N THR A 195 39.74 21.65 -3.34
CA THR A 195 41.19 21.50 -3.60
C THR A 195 41.86 20.29 -2.92
N ASN A 196 41.18 19.65 -1.98
CA ASN A 196 41.58 18.43 -1.29
C ASN A 196 40.98 17.12 -1.86
N GLY A 197 40.32 17.15 -3.01
CA GLY A 197 39.74 15.96 -3.66
C GLY A 197 38.55 15.34 -2.92
N ARG A 198 37.94 16.07 -1.97
CA ARG A 198 36.76 15.63 -1.23
C ARG A 198 35.49 16.02 -1.97
N ILE A 199 34.65 15.03 -2.26
CA ILE A 199 33.28 15.24 -2.74
C ILE A 199 32.53 16.04 -1.68
N SER A 200 31.84 17.11 -2.07
CA SER A 200 31.15 17.97 -1.12
C SER A 200 30.02 17.19 -0.41
N PRO A 201 29.84 17.35 0.91
CA PRO A 201 28.78 16.66 1.67
C PRO A 201 27.36 17.01 1.20
N PHE A 202 27.22 18.05 0.38
CA PHE A 202 25.98 18.45 -0.25
C PHE A 202 25.54 17.47 -1.35
N SER A 203 26.48 16.92 -2.12
CA SER A 203 26.19 15.95 -3.20
C SER A 203 25.54 14.69 -2.65
N ASN A 204 26.04 14.14 -1.54
CA ASN A 204 25.50 12.93 -0.93
C ASN A 204 24.09 13.14 -0.36
N ARG A 205 23.81 14.28 0.26
CA ARG A 205 22.46 14.58 0.79
C ARG A 205 21.43 14.74 -0.32
N LEU A 206 21.81 15.40 -1.41
CA LEU A 206 20.94 15.56 -2.58
C LEU A 206 20.67 14.20 -3.24
N GLN A 207 21.68 13.35 -3.38
CA GLN A 207 21.54 12.00 -3.92
C GLN A 207 20.57 11.15 -3.09
N VAL A 208 20.73 11.13 -1.76
CA VAL A 208 19.82 10.42 -0.86
C VAL A 208 18.40 10.98 -0.99
N PHE A 209 18.23 12.31 -0.98
CA PHE A 209 16.92 12.92 -1.14
C PHE A 209 16.26 12.55 -2.47
N ILE A 210 16.99 12.59 -3.58
CA ILE A 210 16.48 12.20 -4.91
C ILE A 210 16.08 10.73 -4.90
N SER A 211 16.91 9.85 -4.33
CA SER A 211 16.64 8.42 -4.23
C SER A 211 15.35 8.15 -3.44
N GLU A 212 15.20 8.77 -2.26
CA GLU A 212 13.99 8.68 -1.43
C GLU A 212 12.74 9.19 -2.16
N CYS A 213 12.86 10.30 -2.90
CA CYS A 213 11.77 10.84 -3.71
C CYS A 213 11.36 9.87 -4.83
N LEU A 214 12.33 9.28 -5.54
CA LEU A 214 12.07 8.34 -6.64
C LEU A 214 11.45 7.04 -6.11
N CYS A 215 11.95 6.49 -5.01
CA CYS A 215 11.37 5.32 -4.36
C CYS A 215 9.92 5.60 -3.91
N SER A 216 9.68 6.74 -3.26
CA SER A 216 8.34 7.16 -2.85
C SER A 216 7.41 7.32 -4.05
N LEU A 217 7.89 7.92 -5.14
CA LEU A 217 7.13 8.08 -6.38
C LEU A 217 6.76 6.71 -6.98
N LEU A 218 7.68 5.75 -7.00
CA LEU A 218 7.41 4.40 -7.52
C LEU A 218 6.33 3.70 -6.70
N ILE A 219 6.38 3.80 -5.36
CA ILE A 219 5.36 3.25 -4.46
C ILE A 219 4.00 3.89 -4.73
N VAL A 220 3.96 5.23 -4.84
CA VAL A 220 2.74 5.99 -5.13
C VAL A 220 2.15 5.58 -6.48
N LEU A 221 2.98 5.51 -7.53
CA LEU A 221 2.54 5.11 -8.86
C LEU A 221 1.97 3.69 -8.85
N ALA A 222 2.68 2.74 -8.23
CA ALA A 222 2.22 1.37 -8.10
C ALA A 222 0.85 1.31 -7.41
N HIS A 223 0.67 2.06 -6.32
CA HIS A 223 -0.61 2.15 -5.60
C HIS A 223 -1.74 2.71 -6.48
N LEU A 224 -1.49 3.85 -7.14
CA LEU A 224 -2.46 4.48 -8.04
C LEU A 224 -2.84 3.57 -9.21
N PHE A 225 -1.89 2.86 -9.81
CA PHE A 225 -2.16 1.90 -10.89
C PHE A 225 -3.00 0.71 -10.41
N CYS A 226 -2.70 0.18 -9.23
CA CYS A 226 -3.49 -0.90 -8.62
C CYS A 226 -4.93 -0.45 -8.34
N ASP A 227 -5.15 0.78 -7.87
CA ASP A 227 -6.49 1.29 -7.59
C ASP A 227 -7.28 1.65 -8.84
N LEU A 228 -6.64 2.21 -9.87
CA LEU A 228 -7.26 2.46 -11.17
C LEU A 228 -7.72 1.15 -11.84
N SER A 229 -6.90 0.10 -11.77
CA SER A 229 -7.24 -1.22 -12.30
C SER A 229 -8.47 -1.81 -11.60
N ASN A 230 -8.55 -1.68 -10.27
CA ASN A 230 -9.70 -2.14 -9.50
C ASN A 230 -10.97 -1.32 -9.74
N SER A 231 -10.82 -0.01 -9.96
CA SER A 231 -11.93 0.90 -10.27
C SER A 231 -12.59 0.56 -11.61
N ALA A 232 -11.82 0.11 -12.60
CA ALA A 232 -12.36 -0.36 -13.87
C ALA A 232 -13.20 -1.64 -13.73
N VAL A 233 -12.84 -2.52 -12.81
CA VAL A 233 -13.61 -3.74 -12.47
C VAL A 233 -14.87 -3.39 -11.68
N LEU A 234 -14.78 -2.45 -10.73
CA LEU A 234 -15.92 -1.94 -9.96
C LEU A 234 -16.91 -1.16 -10.83
N CYS A 235 -16.45 -0.35 -11.79
CA CYS A 235 -17.32 0.32 -12.78
C CYS A 235 -18.08 -0.69 -13.66
N ARG A 236 -17.50 -1.86 -13.98
CA ARG A 236 -18.25 -2.93 -14.66
C ARG A 236 -19.36 -3.50 -13.78
N HIS A 237 -19.13 -3.69 -12.49
CA HIS A 237 -20.18 -4.13 -11.57
C HIS A 237 -21.27 -3.07 -11.34
N PHE A 238 -20.91 -1.78 -11.27
CA PHE A 238 -21.88 -0.70 -11.12
C PHE A 238 -22.65 -0.38 -12.42
N SER A 239 -22.12 -0.72 -13.60
CA SER A 239 -22.88 -0.61 -14.85
C SER A 239 -24.06 -1.60 -14.97
N VAL A 240 -24.15 -2.60 -14.10
CA VAL A 240 -25.29 -3.54 -14.01
C VAL A 240 -26.38 -3.02 -13.08
N LEU A 241 -26.08 -2.08 -12.18
CA LEU A 241 -27.03 -1.53 -11.21
C LEU A 241 -28.18 -0.70 -11.83
N PRO A 242 -27.98 0.08 -12.92
CA PRO A 242 -29.07 0.80 -13.59
C PRO A 242 -30.12 -0.12 -14.20
N GLN A 243 -29.75 -1.35 -14.59
CA GLN A 243 -30.71 -2.31 -15.15
C GLN A 243 -31.60 -2.94 -14.06
N ALA A 244 -31.07 -3.16 -12.86
CA ALA A 244 -31.86 -3.67 -11.73
C ALA A 244 -32.86 -2.63 -11.19
N LEU A 245 -32.50 -1.35 -11.18
CA LEU A 245 -33.39 -0.26 -10.75
C LEU A 245 -34.48 0.06 -11.79
N SER A 246 -34.20 -0.13 -13.08
CA SER A 246 -35.21 0.01 -14.15
C SER A 246 -36.33 -1.03 -14.05
N VAL A 247 -36.01 -2.28 -13.67
CA VAL A 247 -36.99 -3.36 -13.49
C VAL A 247 -37.82 -3.18 -12.20
N ALA A 248 -37.27 -2.55 -11.16
CA ALA A 248 -38.00 -2.26 -9.94
C ALA A 248 -39.02 -1.10 -10.13
N SER A 249 -38.70 -0.12 -10.98
CA SER A 249 -39.60 1.03 -11.22
C SER A 249 -40.85 0.68 -12.06
N THR A 250 -40.88 -0.45 -12.75
CA THR A 250 -42.05 -0.90 -13.53
C THR A 250 -43.05 -1.74 -12.74
N ARG A 251 -42.76 -2.08 -11.47
CA ARG A 251 -43.67 -2.86 -10.60
C ARG A 251 -44.43 -2.05 -9.56
N VAL A 252 -44.28 -0.72 -9.53
CA VAL A 252 -44.98 0.17 -8.58
C VAL A 252 -46.14 0.94 -9.24
N ILE A 253 -46.38 0.72 -10.54
CA ILE A 253 -47.55 1.26 -11.25
C ILE A 253 -48.35 0.07 -11.79
N ASN A 254 -49.00 -0.66 -10.89
CA ASN A 254 -50.22 -1.45 -11.10
C ASN A 254 -50.75 -1.89 -9.74
#